data_AF-A0A9Q0RXN6-F1
#
_entry.id   AF-A0A9Q0RXN6-F1
#
_cell.length_a   1.000
_cell.length_b   1.000
_cell.length_c   1.000
_cell.angle_alpha   90.00
_cell.angle_beta   90.00
_cell.angle_gamma   90.00
#
_symmetry.space_group_name_H-M   'P 1'
#
loop_
_entity.id
_entity.type
_entity.pdbx_description
1 polymer ?
#
loop_
_entity_poly.entity_id
_entity_poly.type
_entity_poly.pdbx_seq_one_letter_code
_entity_poly.pdbx_strand_id
1 'polypeptide(L)'
;MSWFTDLAGKAENILNKIDQNAATVLQQSATTKALHSEKEILIDRKPEPSSNTTPIKRTQSAKKLLLKPNPDDDLDDLVSDDRRSVNSMSRGSSSSRAADEATSVIEMPQTSVSSSFLSSMSGTIGFEQELAAMKIVLSEVKLERDDLKAELESVLTQLKAMNKQSLIDELGDKCEQLTAEKEMLADKIENLERSNENYVKSISDLELKLSKSQQSESDLSNKLEWAKRECEQTATELQQYRSRAQSTLQMKDKIIEQLKQKDHASDATISANRINSFEIENLNAEKNALLEEIRVQGEQLEEIRRYVEKLENVQRDQEMEFDKRVNVLNGNLRLEETKWMQYETENKLQMKELSSVKDEMKRLQIEYGNKIREKESELLQLRTKLAQRSSSPQPSFGLEERVQSLTQSLVQKQTSLENITADRNALRIQLEKIETQHRNTMLQLRQQRPQIININDTDDAKAQVPNFLQENPFDTDVARRVKRAYSNLDSMGIRLGVFFRRYPLVRILVIFYVALLHLWVLFVLVTSTPSS
;
A
#
# COMPACT_ATOMS: atom_id res chain seq x y z
N MET A 1 23.89 47.06 -37.57
CA MET A 1 22.81 46.79 -36.59
C MET A 1 21.62 46.00 -37.17
N SER A 2 21.67 45.44 -38.39
CA SER A 2 20.50 44.74 -38.98
C SER A 2 20.34 43.26 -38.57
N TRP A 3 21.35 42.62 -37.99
CA TRP A 3 21.23 41.22 -37.56
C TRP A 3 20.34 41.05 -36.31
N PHE A 4 20.26 42.09 -35.47
CA PHE A 4 19.40 42.11 -34.28
C PHE A 4 17.94 42.34 -34.65
N THR A 5 17.67 43.12 -35.69
CA THR A 5 16.31 43.34 -36.22
C THR A 5 15.76 42.09 -36.91
N ASP A 6 16.60 41.34 -37.64
CA ASP A 6 16.19 40.05 -38.22
C ASP A 6 15.97 38.96 -37.17
N LEU A 7 16.74 38.97 -36.07
CA LEU A 7 16.54 38.05 -34.96
C LEU A 7 15.27 38.39 -34.16
N ALA A 8 15.01 39.68 -33.93
CA ALA A 8 13.79 40.16 -33.30
C ALA A 8 12.56 39.83 -34.17
N GLY A 9 12.64 40.03 -35.48
CA GLY A 9 11.55 39.65 -36.41
C GLY A 9 11.31 38.15 -36.45
N LYS A 10 12.35 37.31 -36.35
CA LYS A 10 12.20 35.85 -36.23
C LYS A 10 11.61 35.42 -34.88
N ALA A 11 12.00 36.08 -33.80
CA ALA A 11 11.44 35.83 -32.48
C ALA A 11 9.96 36.24 -32.41
N GLU A 12 9.58 37.36 -33.01
CA GLU A 12 8.20 37.82 -33.14
C GLU A 12 7.35 36.83 -33.95
N ASN A 13 7.90 36.29 -35.05
CA ASN A 13 7.20 35.30 -35.87
C ASN A 13 7.03 33.95 -35.14
N ILE A 14 7.98 33.58 -34.27
CA ILE A 14 7.86 32.39 -33.41
C ILE A 14 6.83 32.63 -32.31
N LEU A 15 6.80 33.81 -31.70
CA LEU A 15 5.83 34.18 -30.68
C LEU A 15 4.40 34.18 -31.25
N ASN A 16 4.20 34.78 -32.42
CA ASN A 16 2.91 34.78 -33.12
C ASN A 16 2.45 33.36 -33.50
N LYS A 17 3.37 32.47 -33.87
CA LYS A 17 3.04 31.05 -34.13
C LYS A 17 2.68 30.27 -32.88
N ILE A 18 3.35 30.55 -31.75
CA ILE A 18 3.02 29.95 -30.46
C ILE A 18 1.65 30.44 -30.00
N ASP A 19 1.36 31.73 -30.15
CA ASP A 19 0.09 32.32 -29.75
C ASP A 19 -1.07 31.81 -30.63
N GLN A 20 -0.86 31.66 -31.94
CA GLN A 20 -1.83 31.03 -32.84
C GLN A 20 -2.07 29.55 -32.54
N ASN A 21 -1.02 28.78 -32.21
CA ASN A 21 -1.15 27.38 -31.79
C ASN A 21 -1.85 27.26 -30.43
N ALA A 22 -1.55 28.15 -29.47
CA ALA A 22 -2.23 28.20 -28.19
C ALA A 22 -3.72 28.56 -28.36
N ALA A 23 -4.02 29.54 -29.22
CA ALA A 23 -5.38 29.94 -29.54
C ALA A 23 -6.17 28.82 -30.24
N THR A 24 -5.57 28.06 -31.16
CA THR A 24 -6.24 26.92 -31.83
C THR A 24 -6.48 25.76 -30.88
N VAL A 25 -5.54 25.44 -29.98
CA VAL A 25 -5.74 24.42 -28.94
C VAL A 25 -6.83 24.87 -27.95
N LEU A 26 -6.87 26.16 -27.60
CA LEU A 26 -7.94 26.72 -26.77
C LEU A 26 -9.30 26.67 -27.46
N GLN A 27 -9.38 26.99 -28.77
CA GLN A 27 -10.62 26.88 -29.55
C GLN A 27 -11.08 25.42 -29.72
N GLN A 28 -10.17 24.47 -29.91
CA GLN A 28 -10.51 23.04 -29.89
C GLN A 28 -11.02 22.58 -28.52
N SER A 29 -10.42 23.07 -27.43
CA SER A 29 -10.88 22.80 -26.06
C SER A 29 -12.22 23.49 -25.74
N ALA A 30 -12.49 24.65 -26.33
CA ALA A 30 -13.75 25.37 -26.17
C ALA A 30 -14.88 24.73 -26.99
N THR A 31 -14.59 24.23 -28.19
CA THR A 31 -15.58 23.53 -29.04
C THR A 31 -15.95 22.17 -28.44
N THR A 32 -14.99 21.47 -27.84
CA THR A 32 -15.25 20.21 -27.09
C THR A 32 -15.97 20.44 -25.76
N LYS A 33 -15.78 21.61 -25.11
CA LYS A 33 -16.55 22.01 -23.92
C LYS A 33 -17.96 22.53 -24.25
N ALA A 34 -18.16 23.17 -25.40
CA ALA A 34 -19.48 23.66 -25.83
C ALA A 34 -20.47 22.51 -26.11
N LEU A 35 -19.99 21.37 -26.62
CA LEU A 35 -20.81 20.15 -26.80
C LEU A 35 -21.22 19.48 -25.47
N HIS A 36 -20.60 19.84 -24.34
CA HIS A 36 -20.92 19.29 -23.02
C HIS A 36 -21.71 20.25 -22.11
N SER A 37 -22.02 21.47 -22.58
CA SER A 37 -22.62 22.52 -21.75
C SER A 37 -24.10 22.82 -22.03
N GLU A 38 -24.75 22.17 -22.99
CA GLU A 38 -26.19 22.34 -23.24
C GLU A 38 -27.01 21.39 -22.35
N LYS A 39 -27.00 21.66 -21.03
CA LYS A 39 -28.15 21.45 -20.12
C LYS A 39 -27.88 22.11 -18.75
N GLU A 40 -28.46 23.30 -18.66
CA GLU A 40 -28.72 24.24 -17.56
C GLU A 40 -28.79 23.70 -16.11
N ILE A 41 -28.11 24.32 -15.10
CA ILE A 41 -28.47 25.49 -14.21
C ILE A 41 -29.41 25.06 -13.04
N LEU A 42 -29.09 25.23 -11.74
CA LEU A 42 -29.23 26.47 -10.93
C LEU A 42 -28.67 26.33 -9.45
N ILE A 43 -27.71 27.20 -9.05
CA ILE A 43 -27.48 27.99 -7.77
C ILE A 43 -27.56 27.25 -6.38
N ASP A 44 -26.67 27.33 -5.36
CA ASP A 44 -25.88 28.42 -4.72
C ASP A 44 -24.71 27.92 -3.80
N ARG A 45 -23.66 28.76 -3.66
CA ARG A 45 -22.60 28.97 -2.61
C ARG A 45 -21.89 27.84 -1.80
N LYS A 46 -20.57 27.66 -2.12
CA LYS A 46 -19.28 27.74 -1.31
C LYS A 46 -19.27 27.41 0.22
N PRO A 47 -18.19 26.87 0.88
CA PRO A 47 -16.78 26.66 0.48
C PRO A 47 -16.16 25.25 0.65
N GLU A 48 -15.09 25.02 -0.12
CA GLU A 48 -14.07 23.95 -0.01
C GLU A 48 -13.05 24.21 1.12
N PRO A 49 -12.37 23.14 1.61
CA PRO A 49 -10.94 23.06 1.34
C PRO A 49 -10.40 21.67 0.92
N SER A 50 -9.60 21.73 -0.16
CA SER A 50 -8.29 21.10 -0.40
C SER A 50 -8.13 19.58 -0.29
N SER A 51 -7.99 18.98 -1.47
CA SER A 51 -7.43 17.66 -1.76
C SER A 51 -5.92 17.56 -1.48
N ASN A 52 -5.53 16.47 -0.82
CA ASN A 52 -4.16 15.99 -0.66
C ASN A 52 -3.61 15.43 -1.99
N THR A 53 -2.45 15.94 -2.41
CA THR A 53 -1.54 15.27 -3.36
C THR A 53 -0.38 14.63 -2.60
N THR A 54 -0.23 13.31 -2.76
CA THR A 54 0.87 12.50 -2.20
C THR A 54 2.19 12.71 -2.95
N PRO A 55 3.35 12.83 -2.27
CA PRO A 55 4.65 12.85 -2.95
C PRO A 55 5.30 11.46 -3.05
N ILE A 56 5.90 11.25 -4.21
CA ILE A 56 6.73 10.11 -4.63
C ILE A 56 8.07 10.13 -3.88
N LYS A 57 8.50 8.98 -3.36
CA LYS A 57 9.77 8.79 -2.63
C LYS A 57 10.96 8.76 -3.60
N ARG A 58 11.98 9.56 -3.30
CA ARG A 58 13.29 9.62 -3.97
C ARG A 58 14.28 8.73 -3.22
N THR A 59 14.86 7.74 -3.88
CA THR A 59 15.90 6.84 -3.35
C THR A 59 17.26 7.55 -3.30
N GLN A 60 17.98 7.42 -2.18
CA GLN A 60 19.32 7.97 -2.00
C GLN A 60 20.38 6.90 -2.31
N SER A 61 21.37 7.33 -3.11
CA SER A 61 22.54 6.59 -3.57
C SER A 61 23.49 6.22 -2.43
N ALA A 62 23.88 4.95 -2.34
CA ALA A 62 24.95 4.48 -1.44
C ALA A 62 26.33 4.90 -1.96
N LYS A 63 27.17 5.43 -1.07
CA LYS A 63 28.57 5.80 -1.33
C LYS A 63 29.45 4.53 -1.37
N LYS A 64 30.18 4.39 -2.48
CA LYS A 64 31.23 3.40 -2.74
C LYS A 64 32.52 3.82 -2.03
N LEU A 65 33.01 3.04 -1.07
CA LEU A 65 34.37 3.16 -0.54
C LEU A 65 35.28 2.16 -1.26
N LEU A 66 36.33 2.70 -1.88
CA LEU A 66 37.43 1.96 -2.48
C LEU A 66 38.41 1.51 -1.40
N LEU A 67 38.80 0.23 -1.40
CA LEU A 67 40.10 -0.22 -0.92
C LEU A 67 40.72 -1.12 -2.00
N LYS A 68 41.97 -0.83 -2.36
CA LYS A 68 42.80 -1.53 -3.36
C LYS A 68 43.47 -2.79 -2.76
N PRO A 69 43.90 -3.74 -3.61
CA PRO A 69 44.41 -5.05 -3.21
C PRO A 69 45.95 -5.11 -3.17
N ASN A 70 46.50 -6.12 -2.49
CA ASN A 70 47.73 -6.83 -2.89
C ASN A 70 47.86 -8.18 -2.13
N PRO A 71 48.73 -9.10 -2.60
CA PRO A 71 48.47 -10.53 -2.66
C PRO A 71 49.36 -11.31 -1.68
N ASP A 72 49.31 -12.63 -1.79
CA ASP A 72 50.29 -13.64 -1.40
C ASP A 72 49.67 -14.76 -0.52
N ASP A 73 50.19 -15.96 -0.79
CA ASP A 73 50.00 -17.25 -0.13
C ASP A 73 48.82 -18.14 -0.60
N ASP A 74 49.08 -18.80 -1.74
CA ASP A 74 49.30 -20.25 -1.85
C ASP A 74 48.40 -21.21 -1.03
N LEU A 75 47.66 -22.08 -1.74
CA LEU A 75 47.85 -23.55 -1.72
C LEU A 75 46.63 -24.32 -2.28
N ASP A 76 46.95 -25.32 -3.09
CA ASP A 76 46.23 -26.53 -3.54
C ASP A 76 44.98 -26.35 -4.43
N ASP A 77 45.03 -26.61 -5.75
CA ASP A 77 45.42 -27.82 -6.53
C ASP A 77 44.30 -28.89 -6.61
N LEU A 78 44.14 -29.40 -7.85
CA LEU A 78 43.32 -30.51 -8.35
C LEU A 78 41.81 -30.24 -8.55
N VAL A 79 41.27 -30.04 -9.77
CA VAL A 79 41.31 -30.81 -11.04
C VAL A 79 40.58 -32.15 -11.00
N SER A 80 39.59 -32.24 -11.91
CA SER A 80 38.93 -33.40 -12.53
C SER A 80 37.82 -34.13 -11.75
N ASP A 81 36.59 -34.07 -12.24
CA ASP A 81 36.00 -34.96 -13.27
C ASP A 81 35.71 -36.37 -12.72
N ASP A 82 34.45 -36.75 -12.58
CA ASP A 82 33.79 -37.66 -13.53
C ASP A 82 32.46 -38.20 -12.96
N ARG A 83 31.60 -38.55 -13.90
CA ARG A 83 30.27 -39.15 -13.81
C ARG A 83 30.28 -40.47 -13.03
N ARG A 84 29.20 -40.75 -12.28
CA ARG A 84 28.37 -41.96 -12.44
C ARG A 84 27.18 -42.03 -11.48
N SER A 85 25.99 -42.11 -12.10
CA SER A 85 24.87 -43.00 -11.80
C SER A 85 24.99 -43.93 -10.59
N VAL A 86 24.03 -43.81 -9.66
CA VAL A 86 23.38 -44.98 -9.05
C VAL A 86 21.92 -44.68 -8.68
N ASN A 87 21.04 -45.56 -9.17
CA ASN A 87 19.66 -45.73 -8.75
C ASN A 87 19.50 -45.77 -7.22
N SER A 88 18.43 -45.16 -6.71
CA SER A 88 17.64 -45.80 -5.66
C SER A 88 16.16 -45.42 -5.77
N MET A 89 15.36 -46.44 -6.05
CA MET A 89 13.91 -46.41 -5.92
C MET A 89 13.54 -46.29 -4.45
N SER A 90 12.52 -45.50 -4.14
CA SER A 90 11.66 -45.77 -2.98
C SER A 90 10.24 -45.27 -3.25
N ARG A 91 9.35 -46.26 -3.30
CA ARG A 91 7.90 -46.14 -3.36
C ARG A 91 7.40 -45.49 -2.07
N GLY A 92 6.49 -44.53 -2.22
CA GLY A 92 5.77 -43.88 -1.11
C GLY A 92 4.36 -43.53 -1.55
N SER A 93 3.42 -44.26 -0.97
CA SER A 93 1.99 -44.36 -1.24
C SER A 93 1.18 -43.07 -1.26
N SER A 94 0.13 -43.13 -2.08
CA SER A 94 -1.03 -42.27 -2.22
C SER A 94 -1.95 -42.18 -0.98
N SER A 95 -2.55 -41.00 -0.81
CA SER A 95 -3.78 -40.66 -0.07
C SER A 95 -4.19 -39.28 -0.61
N SER A 96 -5.41 -38.90 -1.01
CA SER A 96 -6.80 -39.24 -0.69
C SER A 96 -7.67 -38.58 -1.79
N ARG A 97 -8.87 -39.04 -2.17
CA ARG A 97 -10.22 -38.64 -1.69
C ARG A 97 -11.18 -39.03 -2.84
N ALA A 98 -12.17 -39.89 -2.63
CA ALA A 98 -13.56 -39.58 -2.24
C ALA A 98 -14.31 -38.66 -3.22
N ALA A 99 -15.11 -39.24 -4.12
CA ALA A 99 -16.45 -38.76 -4.51
C ALA A 99 -17.13 -39.71 -5.52
N ASP A 100 -18.35 -40.12 -5.16
CA ASP A 100 -19.52 -40.33 -6.00
C ASP A 100 -19.52 -41.44 -7.06
N GLU A 101 -20.06 -42.60 -6.67
CA GLU A 101 -20.59 -43.59 -7.60
C GLU A 101 -22.12 -43.63 -7.49
N ALA A 102 -22.76 -42.96 -8.45
CA ALA A 102 -24.18 -43.12 -8.74
C ALA A 102 -24.42 -44.50 -9.37
N THR A 103 -25.35 -45.22 -8.76
CA THR A 103 -26.09 -46.36 -9.29
C THR A 103 -26.28 -46.34 -10.81
N SER A 104 -25.75 -47.34 -11.50
CA SER A 104 -26.38 -47.85 -12.72
C SER A 104 -26.37 -49.38 -12.69
N VAL A 105 -27.59 -49.90 -12.70
CA VAL A 105 -27.97 -51.30 -12.72
C VAL A 105 -27.59 -51.89 -14.07
N ILE A 106 -26.76 -52.93 -14.09
CA ILE A 106 -26.71 -53.86 -15.22
C ILE A 106 -26.84 -55.28 -14.66
N GLU A 107 -27.97 -55.87 -15.05
CA GLU A 107 -28.48 -57.17 -14.67
C GLU A 107 -27.52 -58.32 -15.02
N MET A 108 -27.45 -59.25 -14.08
CA MET A 108 -26.89 -60.58 -14.25
C MET A 108 -28.03 -61.49 -14.76
N PRO A 109 -27.99 -62.04 -15.99
CA PRO A 109 -29.00 -63.02 -16.37
C PRO A 109 -28.67 -64.35 -15.70
N GLN A 110 -29.45 -64.67 -14.66
CA GLN A 110 -29.62 -66.05 -14.22
C GLN A 110 -30.37 -66.82 -15.30
N THR A 111 -29.70 -67.76 -15.98
CA THR A 111 -30.38 -68.77 -16.77
C THR A 111 -30.67 -69.97 -15.88
N SER A 112 -31.92 -70.02 -15.44
CA SER A 112 -32.57 -71.23 -14.96
C SER A 112 -32.78 -72.19 -16.12
N VAL A 113 -32.42 -73.45 -15.94
CA VAL A 113 -32.90 -74.55 -16.78
C VAL A 113 -33.32 -75.69 -15.88
N SER A 114 -34.62 -75.95 -15.88
CA SER A 114 -35.22 -77.20 -15.42
C SER A 114 -36.16 -77.69 -16.51
N SER A 115 -35.87 -78.85 -17.09
CA SER A 115 -36.81 -79.99 -17.25
C SER A 115 -36.32 -81.01 -18.28
N SER A 116 -35.91 -82.17 -17.75
CA SER A 116 -36.23 -83.53 -18.20
C SER A 116 -36.43 -83.86 -19.69
N PHE A 117 -35.52 -84.67 -20.26
CA PHE A 117 -35.88 -85.69 -21.26
C PHE A 117 -34.85 -86.85 -21.31
N LEU A 118 -35.37 -88.08 -21.12
CA LEU A 118 -34.84 -89.43 -21.44
C LEU A 118 -33.58 -89.92 -20.70
N SER A 119 -33.70 -90.88 -19.77
CA SER A 119 -34.03 -92.32 -19.95
C SER A 119 -32.87 -93.13 -20.54
N SER A 120 -32.32 -94.01 -19.71
CA SER A 120 -31.86 -95.36 -20.06
C SER A 120 -30.97 -95.48 -21.31
N MET A 121 -29.65 -95.52 -21.12
CA MET A 121 -28.84 -96.59 -21.72
C MET A 121 -27.44 -96.64 -21.13
N SER A 122 -27.03 -97.87 -20.81
CA SER A 122 -25.67 -98.31 -20.50
C SER A 122 -24.64 -97.67 -21.43
N GLY A 123 -23.64 -96.97 -20.87
CA GLY A 123 -22.59 -96.30 -21.65
C GLY A 123 -21.55 -95.61 -20.78
N THR A 124 -20.85 -96.35 -19.93
CA THR A 124 -19.82 -95.86 -19.00
C THR A 124 -18.52 -95.35 -19.65
N ILE A 125 -18.49 -95.12 -20.97
CA ILE A 125 -17.28 -94.71 -21.71
C ILE A 125 -17.46 -93.35 -22.42
N GLY A 126 -18.69 -92.85 -22.63
CA GLY A 126 -18.93 -91.58 -23.34
C GLY A 126 -18.92 -90.32 -22.46
N PHE A 127 -19.41 -90.42 -21.22
CA PHE A 127 -19.62 -89.26 -20.35
C PHE A 127 -18.33 -88.64 -19.81
N GLU A 128 -17.31 -89.47 -19.52
CA GLU A 128 -15.98 -88.97 -19.12
C GLU A 128 -15.26 -88.26 -20.26
N GLN A 129 -15.46 -88.72 -21.50
CA GLN A 129 -14.88 -88.10 -22.68
C GLN A 129 -15.53 -86.75 -22.98
N GLU A 130 -16.84 -86.62 -22.80
CA GLU A 130 -17.56 -85.34 -22.90
C GLU A 130 -17.18 -84.38 -21.76
N LEU A 131 -17.02 -84.87 -20.53
CA LEU A 131 -16.58 -84.06 -19.39
C LEU A 131 -15.14 -83.55 -19.59
N ALA A 132 -14.25 -84.40 -20.11
CA ALA A 132 -12.88 -84.03 -20.44
C ALA A 132 -12.85 -82.98 -21.56
N ALA A 133 -13.65 -83.17 -22.62
CA ALA A 133 -13.78 -82.19 -23.69
C ALA A 133 -14.31 -80.84 -23.17
N MET A 134 -15.35 -80.85 -22.33
CA MET A 134 -15.90 -79.62 -21.74
C MET A 134 -14.90 -78.94 -20.80
N LYS A 135 -14.07 -79.70 -20.08
CA LYS A 135 -13.00 -79.16 -19.23
C LYS A 135 -11.87 -78.52 -20.05
N ILE A 136 -11.53 -79.08 -21.21
CA ILE A 136 -10.56 -78.52 -22.16
C ILE A 136 -11.11 -77.19 -22.71
N VAL A 137 -12.34 -77.18 -23.21
CA VAL A 137 -12.98 -75.95 -23.72
C VAL A 137 -13.07 -74.89 -22.61
N LEU A 138 -13.41 -75.26 -21.39
CA LEU A 138 -13.47 -74.32 -20.27
C LEU A 138 -12.08 -73.80 -19.86
N SER A 139 -11.04 -74.62 -20.02
CA SER A 139 -9.65 -74.15 -19.83
C SER A 139 -9.21 -73.22 -20.95
N GLU A 140 -9.63 -73.46 -22.19
CA GLU A 140 -9.34 -72.62 -23.34
C GLU A 140 -10.05 -71.27 -23.22
N VAL A 141 -11.34 -71.26 -22.91
CA VAL A 141 -12.11 -70.04 -22.60
C VAL A 141 -11.54 -69.29 -21.38
N LYS A 142 -10.94 -69.99 -20.41
CA LYS A 142 -10.23 -69.35 -19.29
C LYS A 142 -8.94 -68.68 -19.76
N LEU A 143 -8.16 -69.34 -20.59
CA LEU A 143 -6.94 -68.77 -21.17
C LEU A 143 -7.27 -67.56 -22.03
N GLU A 144 -8.27 -67.65 -22.92
CA GLU A 144 -8.74 -66.52 -23.72
C GLU A 144 -9.21 -65.35 -22.85
N ARG A 145 -9.93 -65.61 -21.75
CA ARG A 145 -10.35 -64.55 -20.82
C ARG A 145 -9.14 -63.89 -20.15
N ASP A 146 -8.16 -64.69 -19.72
CA ASP A 146 -6.98 -64.19 -19.03
C ASP A 146 -6.07 -63.41 -20.00
N ASP A 147 -5.96 -63.85 -21.26
CA ASP A 147 -5.27 -63.15 -22.34
C ASP A 147 -5.95 -61.83 -22.69
N LEU A 148 -7.28 -61.82 -22.87
CA LEU A 148 -8.06 -60.59 -23.10
C LEU A 148 -7.98 -59.63 -21.93
N LYS A 149 -7.91 -60.15 -20.69
CA LYS A 149 -7.74 -59.32 -19.50
C LYS A 149 -6.35 -58.68 -19.48
N ALA A 150 -5.31 -59.42 -19.84
CA ALA A 150 -3.95 -58.89 -19.95
C ALA A 150 -3.85 -57.82 -21.05
N GLU A 151 -4.52 -58.04 -22.19
CA GLU A 151 -4.58 -57.07 -23.28
C GLU A 151 -5.35 -55.79 -22.87
N LEU A 152 -6.48 -55.94 -22.17
CA LEU A 152 -7.24 -54.80 -21.63
C LEU A 152 -6.44 -54.01 -20.60
N GLU A 153 -5.72 -54.69 -19.69
CA GLU A 153 -4.84 -54.05 -18.73
C GLU A 153 -3.68 -53.31 -19.43
N SER A 154 -3.09 -53.91 -20.47
CA SER A 154 -2.06 -53.26 -21.30
C SER A 154 -2.58 -51.98 -21.95
N VAL A 155 -3.74 -52.04 -22.64
CA VAL A 155 -4.36 -50.86 -23.28
C VAL A 155 -4.70 -49.79 -22.25
N LEU A 156 -5.23 -50.16 -21.09
CA LEU A 156 -5.53 -49.19 -20.01
C LEU A 156 -4.26 -48.51 -19.49
N THR A 157 -3.15 -49.23 -19.35
CA THR A 157 -1.88 -48.63 -18.93
C THR A 157 -1.31 -47.70 -20.00
N GLN A 158 -1.42 -48.08 -21.28
CA GLN A 158 -1.01 -47.25 -22.40
C GLN A 158 -1.84 -45.96 -22.48
N LEU A 159 -3.16 -46.06 -22.34
CA LEU A 159 -4.06 -44.90 -22.35
C LEU A 159 -3.78 -43.96 -21.17
N LYS A 160 -3.51 -44.50 -19.98
CA LYS A 160 -3.08 -43.70 -18.82
C LYS A 160 -1.73 -43.03 -19.04
N ALA A 161 -0.78 -43.70 -19.68
CA ALA A 161 0.52 -43.13 -20.02
C ALA A 161 0.39 -42.00 -21.06
N MET A 162 -0.40 -42.21 -22.11
CA MET A 162 -0.67 -41.19 -23.12
C MET A 162 -1.36 -39.95 -22.52
N ASN A 163 -2.35 -40.14 -21.63
CA ASN A 163 -3.02 -39.02 -20.97
C ASN A 163 -2.06 -38.23 -20.06
N LYS A 164 -1.16 -38.93 -19.33
CA LYS A 164 -0.10 -38.26 -18.55
C LYS A 164 0.87 -37.50 -19.44
N GLN A 165 1.25 -38.05 -20.59
CA GLN A 165 2.14 -37.38 -21.54
C GLN A 165 1.48 -36.12 -22.10
N SER A 166 0.21 -36.21 -22.52
CA SER A 166 -0.55 -35.04 -23.00
C SER A 166 -0.63 -33.94 -21.94
N LEU A 167 -0.81 -34.29 -20.66
CA LEU A 167 -0.85 -33.32 -19.57
C LEU A 167 0.53 -32.69 -19.30
N ILE A 168 1.61 -33.47 -19.44
CA ILE A 168 2.98 -32.95 -19.33
C ILE A 168 3.26 -31.95 -20.45
N ASP A 169 2.86 -32.27 -21.68
CA ASP A 169 3.05 -31.40 -22.84
C ASP A 169 2.24 -30.10 -22.68
N GLU A 170 0.97 -30.18 -22.25
CA GLU A 170 0.14 -29.00 -21.98
C GLU A 170 0.71 -28.11 -20.85
N LEU A 171 1.21 -28.72 -19.78
CA LEU A 171 1.89 -27.98 -18.71
C LEU A 171 3.21 -27.36 -19.18
N GLY A 172 3.94 -28.05 -20.08
CA GLY A 172 5.14 -27.55 -20.74
C GLY A 172 4.85 -26.28 -21.56
N ASP A 173 3.87 -26.36 -22.46
CA ASP A 173 3.42 -25.23 -23.27
C ASP A 173 2.97 -24.05 -22.39
N LYS A 174 2.27 -24.33 -21.29
CA LYS A 174 1.82 -23.27 -20.39
C LYS A 174 2.97 -22.63 -19.63
N CYS A 175 3.97 -23.40 -19.22
CA CYS A 175 5.18 -22.87 -18.60
C CYS A 175 5.95 -22.00 -19.60
N GLU A 176 6.09 -22.42 -20.85
CA GLU A 176 6.78 -21.67 -21.90
C GLU A 176 6.06 -20.33 -22.18
N GLN A 177 4.73 -20.35 -22.29
CA GLN A 177 3.92 -19.13 -22.44
C GLN A 177 4.13 -18.17 -21.26
N LEU A 178 4.09 -18.66 -20.02
CA LEU A 178 4.30 -17.84 -18.82
C LEU A 178 5.73 -17.28 -18.77
N THR A 179 6.73 -18.03 -19.24
CA THR A 179 8.11 -17.52 -19.32
C THR A 179 8.25 -16.42 -20.37
N ALA A 180 7.63 -16.59 -21.54
CA ALA A 180 7.65 -15.57 -22.59
C ALA A 180 6.91 -14.29 -22.16
N GLU A 181 5.77 -14.42 -21.48
CA GLU A 181 5.04 -13.28 -20.92
C GLU A 181 5.87 -12.55 -19.86
N LYS A 182 6.54 -13.31 -18.97
CA LYS A 182 7.44 -12.74 -17.97
C LYS A 182 8.60 -11.96 -18.59
N GLU A 183 9.20 -12.49 -19.67
CA GLU A 183 10.28 -11.82 -20.40
C GLU A 183 9.79 -10.54 -21.08
N MET A 184 8.65 -10.58 -21.76
CA MET A 184 8.03 -9.38 -22.35
C MET A 184 7.71 -8.29 -21.30
N LEU A 185 7.23 -8.70 -20.12
CA LEU A 185 6.99 -7.77 -19.02
C LEU A 185 8.29 -7.19 -18.46
N ALA A 186 9.36 -7.99 -18.36
CA ALA A 186 10.67 -7.52 -17.94
C ALA A 186 11.23 -6.46 -18.91
N ASP A 187 11.15 -6.69 -20.21
CA ASP A 187 11.57 -5.73 -21.24
C ASP A 187 10.76 -4.43 -21.18
N LYS A 188 9.44 -4.54 -20.95
CA LYS A 188 8.58 -3.37 -20.80
C LYS A 188 8.94 -2.55 -19.55
N ILE A 189 9.25 -3.22 -18.45
CA ILE A 189 9.71 -2.56 -17.22
C ILE A 189 11.03 -1.85 -17.49
N GLU A 190 12.00 -2.52 -18.12
CA GLU A 190 13.31 -1.93 -18.43
C GLU A 190 13.18 -0.69 -19.34
N ASN A 191 12.31 -0.75 -20.36
CA ASN A 191 12.05 0.40 -21.23
C ASN A 191 11.38 1.57 -20.49
N LEU A 192 10.42 1.28 -19.59
CA LEU A 192 9.82 2.29 -18.74
C LEU A 192 10.84 2.91 -17.80
N GLU A 193 11.71 2.11 -17.19
CA GLU A 193 12.80 2.58 -16.32
C GLU A 193 13.77 3.49 -17.09
N ARG A 194 14.24 3.08 -18.27
CA ARG A 194 15.08 3.93 -19.14
C ARG A 194 14.41 5.25 -19.51
N SER A 195 13.13 5.21 -19.88
CA SER A 195 12.39 6.43 -20.23
C SER A 195 12.25 7.35 -19.02
N ASN A 196 12.00 6.80 -17.83
CA ASN A 196 11.90 7.54 -16.58
C ASN A 196 13.24 8.18 -16.20
N GLU A 197 14.36 7.47 -16.34
CA GLU A 197 15.70 8.04 -16.15
C GLU A 197 15.96 9.23 -17.08
N ASN A 198 15.54 9.15 -18.34
CA ASN A 198 15.69 10.24 -19.30
C ASN A 198 14.82 11.45 -18.90
N TYR A 199 13.58 11.23 -18.45
CA TYR A 199 12.73 12.31 -17.94
C TYR A 199 13.33 12.95 -16.69
N VAL A 200 13.86 12.17 -15.75
CA VAL A 200 14.52 12.68 -14.55
C VAL A 200 15.74 13.54 -14.91
N LYS A 201 16.58 13.09 -15.84
CA LYS A 201 17.73 13.89 -16.34
C LYS A 201 17.27 15.19 -16.99
N SER A 202 16.26 15.12 -17.87
CA SER A 202 15.73 16.31 -18.54
C SER A 202 15.10 17.30 -17.56
N ILE A 203 14.39 16.82 -16.54
CA ILE A 203 13.82 17.67 -15.48
C ILE A 203 14.95 18.34 -14.70
N SER A 204 15.97 17.58 -14.28
CA SER A 204 17.13 18.14 -13.56
C SER A 204 17.86 19.21 -14.37
N ASP A 205 18.03 19.01 -15.68
CA ASP A 205 18.67 20.00 -16.55
C ASP A 205 17.82 21.26 -16.72
N LEU A 206 16.49 21.11 -16.80
CA LEU A 206 15.55 22.24 -16.86
C LEU A 206 15.51 23.01 -15.53
N GLU A 207 15.51 22.32 -14.39
CA GLU A 207 15.59 22.93 -13.07
C GLU A 207 16.89 23.74 -12.91
N LEU A 208 18.02 23.19 -13.36
CA LEU A 208 19.30 23.91 -13.34
C LEU A 208 19.28 25.15 -14.23
N LYS A 209 18.71 25.04 -15.44
CA LYS A 209 18.56 26.19 -16.35
C LYS A 209 17.64 27.26 -15.79
N LEU A 210 16.52 26.86 -15.18
CA LEU A 210 15.58 27.77 -14.53
C LEU A 210 16.27 28.50 -13.36
N SER A 211 16.99 27.78 -12.50
CA SER A 211 17.72 28.37 -11.38
C SER A 211 18.77 29.38 -11.85
N LYS A 212 19.54 29.05 -12.89
CA LYS A 212 20.51 29.98 -13.50
C LYS A 212 19.83 31.20 -14.12
N SER A 213 18.72 31.02 -14.82
CA SER A 213 17.95 32.12 -15.41
C SER A 213 17.41 33.05 -14.33
N GLN A 214 16.84 32.50 -13.28
CA GLN A 214 16.30 33.25 -12.14
C GLN A 214 17.41 34.02 -11.40
N GLN A 215 18.58 33.41 -11.21
CA GLN A 215 19.75 34.11 -10.65
C GLN A 215 20.18 35.26 -11.56
N SER A 216 20.27 35.03 -12.88
CA SER A 216 20.64 36.09 -13.82
C SER A 216 19.62 37.23 -13.87
N GLU A 217 18.33 36.92 -13.76
CA GLU A 217 17.25 37.92 -13.70
C GLU A 217 17.35 38.76 -12.42
N SER A 218 17.62 38.13 -11.27
CA SER A 218 17.88 38.83 -10.02
C SER A 218 19.10 39.76 -10.12
N ASP A 219 20.20 39.29 -10.72
CA ASP A 219 21.41 40.09 -10.90
C ASP A 219 21.18 41.27 -11.85
N LEU A 220 20.45 41.07 -12.95
CA LEU A 220 20.06 42.15 -13.86
C LEU A 220 19.11 43.15 -13.19
N SER A 221 18.15 42.67 -12.39
CA SER A 221 17.24 43.52 -11.62
C SER A 221 18.01 44.42 -10.65
N ASN A 222 18.97 43.85 -9.90
CA ASN A 222 19.82 44.60 -8.99
C ASN A 222 20.67 45.65 -9.73
N LYS A 223 21.24 45.30 -10.88
CA LYS A 223 22.00 46.24 -11.73
C LYS A 223 21.11 47.36 -12.27
N LEU A 224 19.89 47.04 -12.69
CA LEU A 224 18.92 48.03 -13.16
C LEU A 224 18.54 49.01 -12.03
N GLU A 225 18.29 48.50 -10.84
CA GLU A 225 17.95 49.31 -9.67
C GLU A 225 19.11 50.23 -9.25
N TRP A 226 20.34 49.72 -9.30
CA TRP A 226 21.54 50.52 -9.04
C TRP A 226 21.72 51.64 -10.07
N ALA A 227 21.62 51.32 -11.37
CA ALA A 227 21.72 52.31 -12.44
C ALA A 227 20.60 53.36 -12.39
N LYS A 228 19.38 52.97 -11.97
CA LYS A 228 18.27 53.90 -11.73
C LYS A 228 18.60 54.88 -10.61
N ARG A 229 19.10 54.39 -9.46
CA ARG A 229 19.52 55.26 -8.34
C ARG A 229 20.63 56.23 -8.74
N GLU A 230 21.61 55.77 -9.50
CA GLU A 230 22.70 56.63 -9.98
C GLU A 230 22.19 57.71 -10.95
N CYS A 231 21.25 57.37 -11.83
CA CYS A 231 20.61 58.33 -12.72
C CYS A 231 19.76 59.36 -11.94
N GLU A 232 19.00 58.90 -10.94
CA GLU A 232 18.23 59.79 -10.05
C GLU A 232 19.16 60.72 -9.27
N GLN A 233 20.25 60.21 -8.72
CA GLN A 233 21.25 61.01 -8.01
C GLN A 233 21.84 62.10 -8.93
N THR A 234 22.36 61.73 -10.09
CA THR A 234 22.94 62.70 -11.04
C THR A 234 21.92 63.73 -11.53
N ALA A 235 20.64 63.34 -11.69
CA ALA A 235 19.57 64.28 -12.01
C ALA A 235 19.32 65.29 -10.88
N THR A 236 19.32 64.84 -9.61
CA THR A 236 19.17 65.74 -8.45
C THR A 236 20.36 66.69 -8.30
N GLU A 237 21.59 66.20 -8.50
CA GLU A 237 22.79 67.03 -8.49
C GLU A 237 22.74 68.11 -9.58
N LEU A 238 22.36 67.74 -10.80
CA LEU A 238 22.20 68.69 -11.91
C LEU A 238 21.12 69.75 -11.61
N GLN A 239 20.02 69.36 -10.99
CA GLN A 239 18.98 70.29 -10.57
C GLN A 239 19.49 71.27 -9.50
N GLN A 240 20.28 70.79 -8.53
CA GLN A 240 20.92 71.64 -7.53
C GLN A 240 21.92 72.62 -8.18
N TYR A 241 22.74 72.16 -9.14
CA TYR A 241 23.65 73.03 -9.89
C TYR A 241 22.90 74.12 -10.67
N ARG A 242 21.79 73.78 -11.34
CA ARG A 242 20.93 74.76 -12.02
C ARG A 242 20.37 75.80 -11.04
N SER A 243 19.84 75.35 -9.90
CA SER A 243 19.31 76.24 -8.87
C SER A 243 20.38 77.19 -8.32
N ARG A 244 21.58 76.67 -8.01
CA ARG A 244 22.72 77.48 -7.53
C ARG A 244 23.21 78.48 -8.57
N ALA A 245 23.31 78.08 -9.83
CA ALA A 245 23.69 78.97 -10.92
C ALA A 245 22.67 80.09 -11.12
N GLN A 246 21.38 79.77 -11.10
CA GLN A 246 20.30 80.76 -11.19
C GLN A 246 20.33 81.74 -10.01
N SER A 247 20.50 81.25 -8.77
CA SER A 247 20.62 82.11 -7.59
C SER A 247 21.84 83.04 -7.66
N THR A 248 22.97 82.52 -8.14
CA THR A 248 24.20 83.33 -8.31
C THR A 248 24.01 84.42 -9.35
N LEU A 249 23.33 84.10 -10.45
CA LEU A 249 23.05 85.05 -11.52
C LEU A 249 22.12 86.16 -11.02
N GLN A 250 21.03 85.81 -10.33
CA GLN A 250 20.13 86.77 -9.67
C GLN A 250 20.86 87.67 -8.67
N MET A 251 21.81 87.12 -7.89
CA MET A 251 22.58 87.92 -6.95
C MET A 251 23.55 88.88 -7.65
N LYS A 252 24.21 88.43 -8.73
CA LYS A 252 25.07 89.30 -9.55
C LYS A 252 24.27 90.42 -10.23
N ASP A 253 23.08 90.13 -10.76
CA ASP A 253 22.20 91.13 -11.36
C ASP A 253 21.78 92.20 -10.33
N LYS A 254 21.42 91.80 -9.10
CA LYS A 254 21.14 92.72 -8.00
C LYS A 254 22.35 93.61 -7.64
N ILE A 255 23.56 93.05 -7.60
CA ILE A 255 24.78 93.82 -7.32
C ILE A 255 25.06 94.83 -8.45
N ILE A 256 24.87 94.44 -9.72
CA ILE A 256 25.03 95.34 -10.87
C ILE A 256 24.04 96.51 -10.75
N GLU A 257 22.79 96.23 -10.37
CA GLU A 257 21.78 97.27 -10.18
C GLU A 257 22.13 98.23 -9.03
N GLN A 258 22.69 97.72 -7.94
CA GLN A 258 23.19 98.54 -6.83
C GLN A 258 24.42 99.39 -7.19
N LEU A 259 25.38 98.84 -7.94
CA LEU A 259 26.54 99.59 -8.42
C LEU A 259 26.12 100.71 -9.39
N LYS A 260 25.14 100.45 -10.28
CA LYS A 260 24.53 101.49 -11.11
C LYS A 260 23.86 102.60 -10.30
N GLN A 261 23.21 102.27 -9.16
CA GLN A 261 22.61 103.28 -8.29
C GLN A 261 23.65 104.09 -7.48
N LYS A 262 24.83 103.52 -7.20
CA LYS A 262 25.90 104.16 -6.42
C LYS A 262 26.59 105.31 -7.17
N ASP A 263 26.70 105.22 -8.50
CA ASP A 263 27.27 106.29 -9.34
C ASP A 263 26.42 107.58 -9.37
N HIS A 264 25.18 107.55 -8.86
CA HIS A 264 24.26 108.69 -8.90
C HIS A 264 24.02 109.40 -7.55
N ALA A 265 24.63 108.99 -6.42
CA ALA A 265 24.33 109.56 -5.10
C ALA A 265 25.58 109.99 -4.29
N SER A 266 25.73 111.29 -4.05
CA SER A 266 26.88 111.93 -3.37
C SER A 266 26.71 112.09 -1.84
N ASP A 267 26.16 111.10 -1.14
CA ASP A 267 25.86 111.23 0.31
C ASP A 267 26.33 110.01 1.13
N ALA A 268 27.43 110.21 1.88
CA ALA A 268 28.15 109.14 2.58
C ALA A 268 27.33 108.49 3.72
N THR A 269 26.44 109.23 4.36
CA THR A 269 25.59 108.73 5.46
C THR A 269 24.47 107.81 4.95
N ILE A 270 23.89 108.12 3.80
CA ILE A 270 22.90 107.25 3.13
C ILE A 270 23.60 105.97 2.63
N SER A 271 24.84 106.09 2.17
CA SER A 271 25.67 104.93 1.79
C SER A 271 25.92 103.99 2.98
N ALA A 272 26.27 104.50 4.17
CA ALA A 272 26.52 103.68 5.35
C ALA A 272 25.26 102.95 5.85
N ASN A 273 24.11 103.64 5.89
CA ASN A 273 22.83 103.00 6.24
C ASN A 273 22.40 101.96 5.22
N ARG A 274 22.65 102.18 3.92
CA ARG A 274 22.40 101.17 2.88
C ARG A 274 23.30 99.94 3.04
N ILE A 275 24.58 100.12 3.37
CA ILE A 275 25.52 99.03 3.62
C ILE A 275 25.08 98.20 4.83
N ASN A 276 24.74 98.84 5.95
CA ASN A 276 24.25 98.14 7.14
C ASN A 276 22.91 97.42 6.87
N SER A 277 22.01 98.02 6.09
CA SER A 277 20.75 97.36 5.71
C SER A 277 21.00 96.13 4.83
N PHE A 278 21.99 96.18 3.95
CA PHE A 278 22.38 95.07 3.09
C PHE A 278 23.07 93.95 3.88
N GLU A 279 23.91 94.29 4.86
CA GLU A 279 24.53 93.30 5.76
C GLU A 279 23.47 92.59 6.61
N ILE A 280 22.47 93.31 7.13
CA ILE A 280 21.32 92.72 7.82
C ILE A 280 20.50 91.83 6.88
N GLU A 281 20.27 92.25 5.63
CA GLU A 281 19.58 91.44 4.62
C GLU A 281 20.37 90.16 4.29
N ASN A 282 21.70 90.27 4.18
CA ASN A 282 22.59 89.14 3.94
C ASN A 282 22.63 88.15 5.11
N LEU A 283 22.72 88.65 6.35
CA LEU A 283 22.65 87.82 7.56
C LEU A 283 21.28 87.14 7.70
N ASN A 284 20.19 87.82 7.33
CA ASN A 284 18.86 87.21 7.28
C ASN A 284 18.75 86.14 6.19
N ALA A 285 19.35 86.36 5.02
CA ALA A 285 19.41 85.36 3.95
C ALA A 285 20.22 84.13 4.36
N GLU A 286 21.36 84.31 5.04
CA GLU A 286 22.18 83.23 5.59
C GLU A 286 21.44 82.46 6.69
N LYS A 287 20.79 83.18 7.62
CA LYS A 287 19.92 82.55 8.63
C LYS A 287 18.82 81.71 7.98
N ASN A 288 18.16 82.22 6.94
CA ASN A 288 17.11 81.48 6.22
C ASN A 288 17.68 80.27 5.47
N ALA A 289 18.88 80.38 4.89
CA ALA A 289 19.57 79.27 4.24
C ALA A 289 19.92 78.16 5.23
N LEU A 290 20.42 78.52 6.43
CA LEU A 290 20.71 77.55 7.50
C LEU A 290 19.44 76.89 8.03
N LEU A 291 18.33 77.64 8.17
CA LEU A 291 17.04 77.05 8.55
C LEU A 291 16.53 76.05 7.50
N GLU A 292 16.69 76.37 6.22
CA GLU A 292 16.34 75.45 5.14
C GLU A 292 17.26 74.23 5.10
N GLU A 293 18.55 74.38 5.37
CA GLU A 293 19.48 73.26 5.48
C GLU A 293 19.11 72.33 6.66
N ILE A 294 18.76 72.89 7.83
CA ILE A 294 18.26 72.12 8.97
C ILE A 294 16.94 71.41 8.60
N ARG A 295 16.04 72.07 7.85
CA ARG A 295 14.78 71.48 7.38
C ARG A 295 15.04 70.28 6.47
N VAL A 296 15.91 70.42 5.47
CA VAL A 296 16.28 69.36 4.52
C VAL A 296 16.99 68.21 5.23
N GLN A 297 17.92 68.49 6.15
CA GLN A 297 18.56 67.45 6.96
C GLN A 297 17.54 66.72 7.84
N GLY A 298 16.54 67.43 8.37
CA GLY A 298 15.42 66.83 9.09
C GLY A 298 14.61 65.86 8.23
N GLU A 299 14.28 66.25 7.00
CA GLU A 299 13.59 65.40 6.02
C GLU A 299 14.42 64.16 5.65
N GLN A 300 15.73 64.32 5.42
CA GLN A 300 16.65 63.20 5.15
C GLN A 300 16.75 62.23 6.33
N LEU A 301 16.81 62.75 7.57
CA LEU A 301 16.80 61.90 8.76
C LEU A 301 15.48 61.15 8.91
N GLU A 302 14.34 61.77 8.58
CA GLU A 302 13.04 61.09 8.62
C GLU A 302 12.92 60.03 7.51
N GLU A 303 13.46 60.30 6.33
CA GLU A 303 13.53 59.32 5.23
C GLU A 303 14.40 58.12 5.60
N ILE A 304 15.59 58.35 6.16
CA ILE A 304 16.46 57.27 6.65
C ILE A 304 15.77 56.47 7.75
N ARG A 305 15.09 57.12 8.70
CA ARG A 305 14.31 56.42 9.75
C ARG A 305 13.23 55.53 9.15
N ARG A 306 12.46 56.03 8.16
CA ARG A 306 11.44 55.23 7.46
C ARG A 306 12.06 54.08 6.67
N TYR A 307 13.23 54.27 6.07
CA TYR A 307 13.95 53.21 5.38
C TYR A 307 14.42 52.12 6.35
N VAL A 308 14.98 52.50 7.50
CA VAL A 308 15.35 51.57 8.57
C VAL A 308 14.13 50.80 9.09
N GLU A 309 13.02 51.48 9.34
CA GLU A 309 11.77 50.82 9.79
C GLU A 309 11.25 49.80 8.76
N LYS A 310 11.31 50.13 7.47
CA LYS A 310 10.96 49.19 6.40
C LYS A 310 11.89 47.97 6.39
N LEU A 311 13.20 48.18 6.52
CA LEU A 311 14.17 47.08 6.58
C LEU A 311 13.93 46.20 7.81
N GLU A 312 13.67 46.78 8.98
CA GLU A 312 13.33 46.03 10.18
C GLU A 312 12.04 45.23 10.03
N ASN A 313 11.01 45.79 9.39
CA ASN A 313 9.76 45.06 9.12
C ASN A 313 10.00 43.87 8.19
N VAL A 314 10.75 44.06 7.11
CA VAL A 314 11.12 42.96 6.21
C VAL A 314 11.93 41.89 6.95
N GLN A 315 12.83 42.28 7.84
CA GLN A 315 13.59 41.33 8.65
C GLN A 315 12.68 40.56 9.62
N ARG A 316 11.75 41.24 10.31
CA ARG A 316 10.77 40.58 11.20
C ARG A 316 9.91 39.58 10.44
N ASP A 317 9.45 39.93 9.23
CA ASP A 317 8.67 39.03 8.39
C ASP A 317 9.49 37.80 7.97
N GLN A 318 10.76 37.99 7.62
CA GLN A 318 11.67 36.88 7.29
C GLN A 318 11.91 35.96 8.49
N GLU A 319 12.17 36.53 9.68
CA GLU A 319 12.32 35.78 10.92
C GLU A 319 11.07 34.93 11.23
N MET A 320 9.88 35.50 11.06
CA MET A 320 8.62 34.78 11.23
C MET A 320 8.46 33.63 10.23
N GLU A 321 8.84 33.82 8.97
CA GLU A 321 8.83 32.75 7.96
C GLU A 321 9.85 31.65 8.23
N PHE A 322 11.04 32.00 8.73
CA PHE A 322 12.03 31.03 9.18
C PHE A 322 11.51 30.23 10.37
N ASP A 323 10.91 30.88 11.37
CA ASP A 323 10.31 30.20 12.53
C ASP A 323 9.19 29.25 12.12
N LYS A 324 8.30 29.67 11.21
CA LYS A 324 7.27 28.77 10.64
C LYS A 324 7.91 27.56 9.96
N ARG A 325 8.95 27.77 9.15
CA ARG A 325 9.65 26.69 8.43
C ARG A 325 10.36 25.73 9.38
N VAL A 326 11.02 26.26 10.42
CA VAL A 326 11.65 25.46 11.48
C VAL A 326 10.61 24.64 12.23
N ASN A 327 9.47 25.24 12.58
CA ASN A 327 8.38 24.54 13.27
C ASN A 327 7.79 23.39 12.42
N VAL A 328 7.58 23.61 11.11
CA VAL A 328 7.12 22.56 10.20
C VAL A 328 8.15 21.43 10.08
N LEU A 329 9.44 21.77 9.94
CA LEU A 329 10.52 20.77 9.87
C LEU A 329 10.64 19.97 11.17
N ASN A 330 10.56 20.62 12.33
CA ASN A 330 10.54 19.95 13.63
C ASN A 330 9.31 19.05 13.80
N GLY A 331 8.14 19.50 13.33
CA GLY A 331 6.93 18.68 13.30
C GLY A 331 7.10 17.42 12.44
N ASN A 332 7.65 17.57 11.24
CA ASN A 332 7.94 16.45 10.35
C ASN A 332 8.97 15.49 10.93
N LEU A 333 10.03 16.02 11.55
CA LEU A 333 11.05 15.21 12.24
C LEU A 333 10.42 14.38 13.35
N ARG A 334 9.60 14.99 14.20
CA ARG A 334 8.89 14.29 15.27
C ARG A 334 7.93 13.22 14.74
N LEU A 335 7.22 13.49 13.65
CA LEU A 335 6.39 12.47 13.00
C LEU A 335 7.23 11.31 12.49
N GLU A 336 8.38 11.58 11.89
CA GLU A 336 9.26 10.52 11.39
C GLU A 336 9.91 9.71 12.53
N GLU A 337 10.30 10.35 13.63
CA GLU A 337 10.76 9.68 14.85
C GLU A 337 9.67 8.74 15.41
N THR A 338 8.41 9.19 15.46
CA THR A 338 7.32 8.32 15.93
C THR A 338 7.07 7.12 15.01
N LYS A 339 7.16 7.31 13.68
CA LYS A 339 7.06 6.20 12.73
C LYS A 339 8.24 5.24 12.86
N TRP A 340 9.46 5.77 13.00
CA TRP A 340 10.65 4.95 13.19
C TRP A 340 10.54 4.09 14.44
N MET A 341 10.10 4.68 15.56
CA MET A 341 9.81 3.93 16.79
C MET A 341 8.75 2.85 16.58
N GLN A 342 7.66 3.14 15.85
CA GLN A 342 6.63 2.15 15.51
C GLN A 342 7.22 0.98 14.70
N TYR A 343 7.95 1.26 13.62
CA TYR A 343 8.59 0.22 12.83
C TYR A 343 9.64 -0.57 13.61
N GLU A 344 10.39 0.08 14.50
CA GLU A 344 11.35 -0.61 15.36
C GLU A 344 10.63 -1.57 16.32
N THR A 345 9.50 -1.16 16.91
CA THR A 345 8.70 -2.03 17.78
C THR A 345 8.06 -3.18 17.02
N GLU A 346 7.54 -2.93 15.81
CA GLU A 346 6.94 -3.95 14.95
C GLU A 346 7.99 -4.97 14.50
N ASN A 347 9.17 -4.50 14.06
CA ASN A 347 10.26 -5.38 13.68
C ASN A 347 10.74 -6.23 14.88
N LYS A 348 10.83 -5.65 16.09
CA LYS A 348 11.12 -6.40 17.32
C LYS A 348 10.06 -7.45 17.62
N LEU A 349 8.79 -7.18 17.36
CA LEU A 349 7.70 -8.14 17.53
C LEU A 349 7.80 -9.27 16.50
N GLN A 350 7.95 -8.94 15.21
CA GLN A 350 8.11 -9.91 14.13
C GLN A 350 9.33 -10.82 14.35
N MET A 351 10.46 -10.28 14.84
CA MET A 351 11.63 -11.09 15.19
C MET A 351 11.35 -12.08 16.32
N LYS A 352 10.56 -11.69 17.33
CA LYS A 352 10.15 -12.59 18.41
C LYS A 352 9.20 -13.68 17.91
N GLU A 353 8.23 -13.33 17.08
CA GLU A 353 7.30 -14.28 16.47
C GLU A 353 8.06 -15.30 15.60
N LEU A 354 8.99 -14.82 14.77
CA LEU A 354 9.82 -15.67 13.94
C LEU A 354 10.70 -16.61 14.79
N SER A 355 11.24 -16.15 15.92
CA SER A 355 11.94 -17.00 16.88
C SER A 355 11.02 -18.06 17.49
N SER A 356 9.81 -17.69 17.92
CA SER A 356 8.83 -18.63 18.49
C SER A 356 8.46 -19.71 17.50
N VAL A 357 8.16 -19.35 16.24
CA VAL A 357 7.83 -20.31 15.18
C VAL A 357 9.02 -21.21 14.86
N LYS A 358 10.25 -20.68 14.84
CA LYS A 358 11.46 -21.51 14.68
C LYS A 358 11.62 -22.51 15.82
N ASP A 359 11.37 -22.10 17.05
CA ASP A 359 11.50 -22.98 18.22
C ASP A 359 10.38 -24.02 18.27
N GLU A 360 9.15 -23.67 17.89
CA GLU A 360 8.04 -24.59 17.67
C GLU A 360 8.35 -25.61 16.57
N MET A 361 8.90 -25.17 15.44
CA MET A 361 9.29 -26.06 14.35
C MET A 361 10.38 -27.04 14.79
N LYS A 362 11.41 -26.57 15.52
CA LYS A 362 12.43 -27.46 16.11
C LYS A 362 11.80 -28.44 17.10
N ARG A 363 10.85 -27.99 17.92
CA ARG A 363 10.13 -28.85 18.87
C ARG A 363 9.36 -29.95 18.16
N LEU A 364 8.61 -29.61 17.11
CA LEU A 364 7.89 -30.58 16.27
C LEU A 364 8.85 -31.54 15.58
N GLN A 365 9.97 -31.05 15.04
CA GLN A 365 10.99 -31.90 14.44
C GLN A 365 11.56 -32.92 15.44
N ILE A 366 11.84 -32.49 16.67
CA ILE A 366 12.28 -33.38 17.76
C ILE A 366 11.17 -34.37 18.14
N GLU A 367 9.91 -33.94 18.22
CA GLU A 367 8.76 -34.78 18.54
C GLU A 367 8.54 -35.88 17.50
N TYR A 368 8.50 -35.52 16.21
CA TYR A 368 8.40 -36.49 15.13
C TYR A 368 9.63 -37.40 15.08
N GLY A 369 10.83 -36.88 15.32
CA GLY A 369 12.04 -37.69 15.45
C GLY A 369 11.98 -38.69 16.60
N ASN A 370 11.41 -38.33 17.75
CA ASN A 370 11.15 -39.24 18.87
C ASN A 370 10.13 -40.31 18.48
N LYS A 371 9.03 -39.92 17.83
CA LYS A 371 7.96 -40.84 17.41
C LYS A 371 8.42 -41.84 16.37
N ILE A 372 9.28 -41.41 15.44
CA ILE A 372 9.93 -42.30 14.48
C ILE A 372 10.83 -43.30 15.23
N ARG A 373 11.69 -42.82 16.14
CA ARG A 373 12.54 -43.70 16.97
C ARG A 373 11.75 -44.69 17.81
N GLU A 374 10.62 -44.27 18.38
CA GLU A 374 9.71 -45.16 19.11
C GLU A 374 9.15 -46.24 18.18
N LYS A 375 8.65 -45.87 17.00
CA LYS A 375 8.14 -46.82 16.00
C LYS A 375 9.20 -47.76 15.45
N GLU A 376 10.43 -47.28 15.27
CA GLU A 376 11.58 -48.11 14.93
C GLU A 376 11.89 -49.12 16.04
N SER A 377 11.84 -48.69 17.31
CA SER A 377 12.03 -49.58 18.46
C SER A 377 10.93 -50.64 18.58
N GLU A 378 9.66 -50.26 18.36
CA GLU A 378 8.52 -51.20 18.32
C GLU A 378 8.68 -52.21 17.18
N LEU A 379 9.05 -51.76 15.98
CA LEU A 379 9.32 -52.63 14.83
C LEU A 379 10.46 -53.61 15.14
N LEU A 380 11.51 -53.14 15.82
CA LEU A 380 12.64 -53.96 16.21
C LEU A 380 12.22 -54.99 17.26
N GLN A 381 11.43 -54.60 18.27
CA GLN A 381 10.85 -55.53 19.25
C GLN A 381 9.92 -56.56 18.60
N LEU A 382 9.05 -56.15 17.66
CA LEU A 382 8.16 -57.04 16.94
C LEU A 382 8.94 -58.02 16.06
N ARG A 383 9.99 -57.57 15.38
CA ARG A 383 10.91 -58.46 14.64
C ARG A 383 11.58 -59.47 15.56
N THR A 384 12.09 -59.04 16.71
CA THR A 384 12.68 -59.95 17.72
C THR A 384 11.64 -60.95 18.25
N LYS A 385 10.42 -60.50 18.58
CA LYS A 385 9.33 -61.37 19.01
C LYS A 385 8.90 -62.35 17.92
N LEU A 386 8.88 -61.93 16.65
CA LEU A 386 8.58 -62.82 15.52
C LEU A 386 9.67 -63.90 15.38
N ALA A 387 10.94 -63.52 15.49
CA ALA A 387 12.08 -64.43 15.47
C ALA A 387 12.08 -65.41 16.67
N GLN A 388 11.69 -64.95 17.85
CA GLN A 388 11.54 -65.80 19.04
C GLN A 388 10.31 -66.72 18.93
N ARG A 389 9.19 -66.24 18.39
CA ARG A 389 7.97 -67.03 18.19
C ARG A 389 8.15 -68.13 17.14
N SER A 390 9.01 -67.94 16.14
CA SER A 390 9.40 -69.03 15.24
C SER A 390 10.21 -70.15 15.91
N SER A 391 10.65 -69.96 17.17
CA SER A 391 11.53 -70.92 17.88
C SER A 391 10.87 -71.73 19.01
N SER A 392 9.56 -71.56 19.30
CA SER A 392 8.91 -72.31 20.39
C SER A 392 7.42 -72.60 20.17
N PRO A 393 6.99 -73.87 20.13
CA PRO A 393 5.58 -74.26 20.18
C PRO A 393 5.17 -74.63 21.62
N GLN A 394 4.60 -73.69 22.37
CA GLN A 394 3.94 -73.98 23.66
C GLN A 394 2.62 -73.17 23.79
N PRO A 395 1.45 -73.84 23.84
CA PRO A 395 0.14 -73.17 23.82
C PRO A 395 -0.40 -72.75 25.20
N SER A 396 0.28 -73.06 26.30
CA SER A 396 -0.23 -72.81 27.67
C SER A 396 0.34 -71.53 28.33
N PHE A 397 1.58 -71.14 28.04
CA PHE A 397 2.21 -69.95 28.63
C PHE A 397 1.57 -68.63 28.16
N GLY A 398 1.07 -68.60 26.92
CA GLY A 398 0.51 -67.39 26.32
C GLY A 398 -0.85 -66.96 26.88
N LEU A 399 -1.60 -67.85 27.53
CA LEU A 399 -2.88 -67.49 28.14
C LEU A 399 -2.69 -66.73 29.45
N GLU A 400 -1.76 -67.18 30.29
CA GLU A 400 -1.44 -66.52 31.55
C GLU A 400 -0.76 -65.17 31.31
N GLU A 401 0.15 -65.08 30.34
CA GLU A 401 0.75 -63.82 29.89
C GLU A 401 -0.28 -62.86 29.28
N ARG A 402 -1.29 -63.38 28.56
CA ARG A 402 -2.40 -62.57 28.05
C ARG A 402 -3.30 -62.04 29.17
N VAL A 403 -3.57 -62.85 30.19
CA VAL A 403 -4.34 -62.40 31.36
C VAL A 403 -3.54 -61.34 32.15
N GLN A 404 -2.24 -61.55 32.37
CA GLN A 404 -1.39 -60.57 33.04
C GLN A 404 -1.25 -59.27 32.25
N SER A 405 -1.03 -59.32 30.94
CA SER A 405 -0.95 -58.12 30.09
C SER A 405 -2.28 -57.38 29.98
N LEU A 406 -3.42 -58.09 29.90
CA LEU A 406 -4.74 -57.47 29.96
C LEU A 406 -4.99 -56.81 31.32
N THR A 407 -4.59 -57.46 32.42
CA THR A 407 -4.71 -56.90 33.77
C THR A 407 -3.84 -55.67 33.92
N GLN A 408 -2.59 -55.71 33.45
CA GLN A 408 -1.68 -54.57 33.47
C GLN A 408 -2.18 -53.42 32.58
N SER A 409 -2.72 -53.73 31.39
CA SER A 409 -3.31 -52.73 30.51
C SER A 409 -4.57 -52.11 31.14
N LEU A 410 -5.40 -52.91 31.81
CA LEU A 410 -6.56 -52.43 32.54
C LEU A 410 -6.14 -51.50 33.68
N VAL A 411 -5.15 -51.87 34.49
CA VAL A 411 -4.61 -51.02 35.56
C VAL A 411 -4.04 -49.72 34.99
N GLN A 412 -3.24 -49.78 33.93
CA GLN A 412 -2.71 -48.57 33.28
C GLN A 412 -3.81 -47.66 32.74
N LYS A 413 -4.87 -48.24 32.14
CA LYS A 413 -6.04 -47.49 31.68
C LYS A 413 -6.83 -46.89 32.84
N GLN A 414 -6.96 -47.61 33.95
CA GLN A 414 -7.58 -47.13 35.18
C GLN A 414 -6.80 -45.92 35.73
N THR A 415 -5.49 -46.03 35.88
CA THR A 415 -4.63 -44.93 36.36
C THR A 415 -4.65 -43.74 35.40
N SER A 416 -4.64 -43.98 34.08
CA SER A 416 -4.76 -42.90 33.09
C SER A 416 -6.11 -42.20 33.16
N LEU A 417 -7.21 -42.93 33.39
CA LEU A 417 -8.53 -42.34 33.58
C LEU A 417 -8.62 -41.55 34.88
N GLU A 418 -8.03 -42.05 35.96
CA GLU A 418 -7.94 -41.34 37.25
C GLU A 418 -7.17 -40.02 37.09
N ASN A 419 -6.03 -40.02 36.38
CA ASN A 419 -5.27 -38.82 36.09
C ASN A 419 -6.06 -37.81 35.24
N ILE A 420 -6.69 -38.25 34.15
CA ILE A 420 -7.53 -37.37 33.31
C ILE A 420 -8.71 -36.80 34.12
N THR A 421 -9.28 -37.59 35.03
CA THR A 421 -10.37 -37.14 35.90
C THR A 421 -9.87 -36.10 36.92
N ALA A 422 -8.67 -36.30 37.48
CA ALA A 422 -8.02 -35.34 38.36
C ALA A 422 -7.70 -34.03 37.62
N ASP A 423 -7.11 -34.10 36.43
CA ASP A 423 -6.80 -32.94 35.60
C ASP A 423 -8.06 -32.18 35.19
N ARG A 424 -9.12 -32.90 34.79
CA ARG A 424 -10.43 -32.29 34.49
C ARG A 424 -10.99 -31.53 35.69
N ASN A 425 -10.91 -32.11 36.89
CA ASN A 425 -11.39 -31.47 38.10
C ASN A 425 -10.52 -30.26 38.48
N ALA A 426 -9.20 -30.35 38.33
CA ALA A 426 -8.28 -29.24 38.56
C ALA A 426 -8.55 -28.07 37.59
N LEU A 427 -8.71 -28.36 36.30
CA LEU A 427 -9.05 -27.35 35.28
C LEU A 427 -10.41 -26.72 35.54
N ARG A 428 -11.41 -27.50 35.99
CA ARG A 428 -12.73 -26.97 36.37
C ARG A 428 -12.62 -25.97 37.52
N ILE A 429 -11.86 -26.30 38.57
CA ILE A 429 -11.63 -25.40 39.71
C ILE A 429 -10.87 -24.14 39.28
N GLN A 430 -9.87 -24.28 38.40
CA GLN A 430 -9.14 -23.12 37.86
C GLN A 430 -10.05 -22.20 37.04
N LEU A 431 -10.93 -22.77 36.21
CA LEU A 431 -11.91 -22.01 35.43
C LEU A 431 -12.87 -21.25 36.35
N GLU A 432 -13.44 -21.91 37.36
CA GLU A 432 -14.32 -21.29 38.36
C GLU A 432 -13.60 -20.16 39.12
N LYS A 433 -12.32 -20.34 39.45
CA LYS A 433 -11.50 -19.30 40.08
C LYS A 433 -11.30 -18.09 39.16
N ILE A 434 -10.95 -18.30 37.89
CA ILE A 434 -10.75 -17.23 36.92
C ILE A 434 -12.06 -16.51 36.61
N GLU A 435 -13.16 -17.23 36.48
CA GLU A 435 -14.49 -16.66 36.26
C GLU A 435 -14.91 -15.77 37.45
N THR A 436 -14.67 -16.26 38.68
CA THR A 436 -14.93 -15.48 39.90
C THR A 436 -14.03 -14.24 39.98
N GLN A 437 -12.74 -14.36 39.63
CA GLN A 437 -11.82 -13.23 39.56
C GLN A 437 -12.27 -12.19 38.52
N HIS A 438 -12.62 -12.64 37.30
CA HIS A 438 -13.10 -11.77 36.24
C HIS A 438 -14.39 -11.04 36.66
N ARG A 439 -15.34 -11.75 37.26
CA ARG A 439 -16.58 -11.16 37.80
C ARG A 439 -16.29 -10.10 38.86
N ASN A 440 -15.35 -10.37 39.77
CA ASN A 440 -14.94 -9.41 40.80
C ASN A 440 -14.24 -8.19 40.21
N THR A 441 -13.34 -8.37 39.24
CA THR A 441 -12.66 -7.27 38.53
C THR A 441 -13.65 -6.42 37.72
N MET A 442 -14.63 -7.03 37.04
CA MET A 442 -15.72 -6.33 36.35
C MET A 442 -16.55 -5.47 37.32
N LEU A 443 -16.88 -6.01 38.49
CA LEU A 443 -17.62 -5.27 39.52
C LEU A 443 -16.80 -4.10 40.08
N GLN A 444 -15.48 -4.27 40.28
CA GLN A 444 -14.58 -3.20 40.71
C GLN A 444 -14.43 -2.10 39.64
N LEU A 445 -14.29 -2.47 38.36
CA LEU A 445 -14.27 -1.51 37.24
C LEU A 445 -15.57 -0.69 37.16
N ARG A 446 -16.70 -1.29 37.51
CA ARG A 446 -17.99 -0.59 37.57
C ARG A 446 -18.09 0.36 38.76
N GLN A 447 -17.40 0.10 39.87
CA GLN A 447 -17.37 0.99 41.05
C GLN A 447 -16.38 2.15 40.90
N GLN A 448 -15.32 2.01 40.10
CA GLN A 448 -14.28 3.05 39.92
C GLN A 448 -14.55 4.07 38.80
N ARG A 449 -15.62 3.93 38.01
CA ARG A 449 -16.01 4.97 37.03
C ARG A 449 -17.02 5.95 37.63
N PRO A 450 -16.66 7.23 37.88
CA PRO A 450 -17.66 8.28 38.04
C PRO A 450 -18.41 8.47 36.72
N GLN A 451 -19.74 8.51 36.80
CA GLN A 451 -20.65 8.73 35.67
C GLN A 451 -20.43 10.13 35.08
N ILE A 452 -19.58 10.24 34.06
CA ILE A 452 -19.55 11.40 33.17
C ILE A 452 -20.29 10.98 31.90
N ILE A 453 -21.50 11.53 31.77
CA ILE A 453 -22.37 11.37 30.61
C ILE A 453 -21.72 12.14 29.45
N ASN A 454 -20.95 11.43 28.62
CA ASN A 454 -20.43 11.97 27.37
C ASN A 454 -21.45 11.62 26.27
N ILE A 455 -22.16 12.62 25.76
CA ILE A 455 -23.34 12.48 24.87
C ILE A 455 -22.98 11.95 23.46
N ASN A 456 -21.72 11.58 23.20
CA ASN A 456 -21.28 11.16 21.87
C ASN A 456 -20.97 9.66 21.70
N ASP A 457 -21.08 8.83 22.74
CA ASP A 457 -20.91 7.37 22.62
C ASP A 457 -22.28 6.67 22.52
N THR A 458 -22.92 6.78 21.36
CA THR A 458 -24.13 6.01 21.03
C THR A 458 -23.83 4.66 20.36
N ASP A 459 -22.56 4.27 20.23
CA ASP A 459 -22.15 3.07 19.47
C ASP A 459 -21.98 1.81 20.35
N ASP A 460 -21.52 1.96 21.59
CA ASP A 460 -21.22 0.79 22.44
C ASP A 460 -22.37 0.35 23.36
N ALA A 461 -23.39 1.21 23.54
CA ALA A 461 -24.55 0.88 24.36
C ALA A 461 -25.61 0.02 23.63
N LYS A 462 -25.52 -0.11 22.30
CA LYS A 462 -26.49 -0.88 21.48
C LYS A 462 -25.97 -2.25 21.02
N ALA A 463 -24.70 -2.56 21.26
CA ALA A 463 -24.14 -3.90 21.05
C ALA A 463 -24.46 -4.89 22.19
N GLN A 464 -25.07 -4.41 23.29
CA GLN A 464 -25.66 -5.29 24.30
C GLN A 464 -27.00 -5.81 23.79
N VAL A 465 -26.95 -6.90 23.03
CA VAL A 465 -28.11 -7.76 22.79
C VAL A 465 -28.68 -8.15 24.16
N PRO A 466 -30.01 -8.01 24.40
CA PRO A 466 -30.62 -8.41 25.67
C PRO A 466 -30.24 -9.85 26.04
N ASN A 467 -29.84 -10.05 27.29
CA ASN A 467 -29.26 -11.29 27.84
C ASN A 467 -30.24 -12.50 27.90
N PHE A 468 -31.32 -12.47 27.12
CA PHE A 468 -32.32 -13.55 27.00
C PHE A 468 -32.13 -14.42 25.75
N LEU A 469 -31.06 -14.19 24.99
CA LEU A 469 -30.70 -14.97 23.79
C LEU A 469 -29.33 -15.63 23.88
N GLN A 470 -28.78 -15.79 25.09
CA GLN A 470 -27.60 -16.60 25.32
C GLN A 470 -28.01 -18.08 25.47
N GLU A 471 -27.36 -18.94 24.69
CA GLU A 471 -27.61 -20.37 24.60
C GLU A 471 -27.53 -21.05 25.98
N ASN A 472 -28.64 -21.60 26.45
CA ASN A 472 -28.66 -22.46 27.63
C ASN A 472 -28.62 -23.93 27.15
N PRO A 473 -27.68 -24.78 27.61
CA PRO A 473 -27.54 -26.19 27.18
C PRO A 473 -28.71 -27.13 27.49
N PHE A 474 -29.86 -26.61 27.92
CA PHE A 474 -31.08 -27.36 28.21
C PHE A 474 -32.26 -27.07 27.24
N ASP A 475 -32.05 -26.32 26.15
CA ASP A 475 -33.13 -25.94 25.22
C ASP A 475 -33.30 -26.91 24.03
N THR A 476 -34.56 -27.15 23.65
CA THR A 476 -35.01 -28.19 22.68
C THR A 476 -34.56 -27.92 21.25
N ASP A 477 -34.32 -28.97 20.46
CA ASP A 477 -33.69 -28.91 19.13
C ASP A 477 -34.42 -28.02 18.11
N VAL A 478 -35.71 -27.77 18.28
CA VAL A 478 -36.50 -26.90 17.39
C VAL A 478 -36.29 -25.42 17.75
N ALA A 479 -36.19 -25.09 19.04
CA ALA A 479 -35.84 -23.74 19.50
C ALA A 479 -34.42 -23.36 19.06
N ARG A 480 -33.50 -24.32 19.03
CA ARG A 480 -32.12 -24.12 18.55
C ARG A 480 -32.06 -23.78 17.05
N ARG A 481 -32.92 -24.39 16.21
CA ARG A 481 -32.94 -24.13 14.76
C ARG A 481 -33.57 -22.78 14.41
N VAL A 482 -34.66 -22.42 15.10
CA VAL A 482 -35.31 -21.12 14.89
C VAL A 482 -34.39 -19.98 15.36
N LYS A 483 -33.74 -20.12 16.52
CA LYS A 483 -32.76 -19.13 17.02
C LYS A 483 -31.55 -18.97 16.08
N ARG A 484 -31.14 -20.03 15.37
CA ARG A 484 -30.05 -20.01 14.37
C ARG A 484 -30.44 -19.29 13.07
N ALA A 485 -31.71 -19.34 12.68
CA ALA A 485 -32.20 -18.64 11.49
C ALA A 485 -32.32 -17.13 11.75
N TYR A 486 -32.81 -16.74 12.93
CA TYR A 486 -32.92 -15.32 13.31
C TYR A 486 -31.55 -14.68 13.59
N SER A 487 -30.60 -15.39 14.19
CA SER A 487 -29.25 -14.85 14.44
C SER A 487 -28.45 -14.63 13.15
N ASN A 488 -28.63 -15.49 12.14
CA ASN A 488 -28.00 -15.31 10.84
C ASN A 488 -28.59 -14.11 10.09
N LEU A 489 -29.92 -13.91 10.18
CA LEU A 489 -30.60 -12.77 9.54
C LEU A 489 -30.23 -11.44 10.22
N ASP A 490 -30.10 -11.43 11.55
CA ASP A 490 -29.66 -10.27 12.33
C ASP A 490 -28.18 -9.94 12.10
N SER A 491 -27.31 -10.96 11.97
CA SER A 491 -25.89 -10.74 11.66
C SER A 491 -25.67 -10.09 10.29
N MET A 492 -26.52 -10.41 9.30
CA MET A 492 -26.49 -9.76 7.99
C MET A 492 -27.10 -8.36 8.04
N GLY A 493 -28.20 -8.18 8.78
CA GLY A 493 -28.84 -6.87 8.97
C GLY A 493 -27.94 -5.85 9.68
N ILE A 494 -27.28 -6.26 10.78
CA ILE A 494 -26.33 -5.43 11.53
C ILE A 494 -25.10 -5.11 10.69
N ARG A 495 -24.58 -6.09 9.92
CA ARG A 495 -23.43 -5.88 9.04
C ARG A 495 -23.76 -4.95 7.87
N LEU A 496 -24.95 -5.07 7.26
CA LEU A 496 -25.44 -4.12 6.25
C LEU A 496 -25.62 -2.72 6.83
N GLY A 497 -26.17 -2.60 8.05
CA GLY A 497 -26.32 -1.31 8.74
C GLY A 497 -24.99 -0.60 9.01
N VAL A 498 -23.97 -1.34 9.46
CA VAL A 498 -22.61 -0.81 9.67
C VAL A 498 -21.94 -0.46 8.34
N PHE A 499 -22.14 -1.26 7.28
CA PHE A 499 -21.64 -0.96 5.94
C PHE A 499 -22.23 0.33 5.37
N PHE A 500 -23.53 0.59 5.56
CA PHE A 500 -24.17 1.85 5.15
C PHE A 500 -23.76 3.07 5.98
N ARG A 501 -23.18 2.87 7.16
CA ARG A 501 -22.64 3.95 8.00
C ARG A 501 -21.19 4.27 7.66
N ARG A 502 -20.38 3.26 7.31
CA ARG A 502 -18.94 3.40 7.03
C ARG A 502 -18.63 3.88 5.61
N TYR A 503 -19.54 3.67 4.65
CA TYR A 503 -19.35 4.04 3.25
C TYR A 503 -20.43 5.03 2.77
N PRO A 504 -20.18 6.35 2.81
CA PRO A 504 -21.15 7.36 2.38
C PRO A 504 -21.54 7.25 0.90
N LEU A 505 -20.63 6.75 0.04
CA LEU A 505 -20.90 6.48 -1.38
C LEU A 505 -21.96 5.39 -1.61
N VAL A 506 -21.93 4.32 -0.81
CA VAL A 506 -22.88 3.20 -0.94
C VAL A 506 -24.29 3.64 -0.57
N ARG A 507 -24.43 4.55 0.40
CA ARG A 507 -25.71 5.16 0.76
C ARG A 507 -26.31 5.97 -0.39
N ILE A 508 -25.48 6.77 -1.06
CA ILE A 508 -25.91 7.58 -2.22
C ILE A 508 -26.34 6.67 -3.37
N LEU A 509 -25.61 5.57 -3.61
CA LEU A 509 -25.93 4.59 -4.65
C LEU A 509 -27.26 3.88 -4.36
N VAL A 510 -27.54 3.50 -3.11
CA VAL A 510 -28.84 2.88 -2.75
C VAL A 510 -29.99 3.87 -2.86
N ILE A 511 -29.82 5.12 -2.46
CA ILE A 511 -30.85 6.15 -2.66
C ILE A 511 -31.12 6.35 -4.15
N PHE A 512 -30.07 6.41 -4.97
CA PHE A 512 -30.18 6.52 -6.42
C PHE A 512 -30.88 5.31 -7.04
N TYR A 513 -30.57 4.10 -6.58
CA TYR A 513 -31.23 2.88 -7.01
C TYR A 513 -32.72 2.86 -6.65
N VAL A 514 -33.08 3.26 -5.42
CA VAL A 514 -34.48 3.35 -4.98
C VAL A 514 -35.23 4.42 -5.80
N ALA A 515 -34.60 5.55 -6.12
CA ALA A 515 -35.19 6.58 -6.97
C ALA A 515 -35.42 6.08 -8.40
N LEU A 516 -34.45 5.37 -8.99
CA LEU A 516 -34.61 4.74 -10.30
C LEU A 516 -35.71 3.67 -10.30
N LEU A 517 -35.82 2.90 -9.21
CA LEU A 517 -36.87 1.90 -9.04
C LEU A 517 -38.24 2.58 -8.94
N HIS A 518 -38.37 3.65 -8.17
CA HIS A 518 -39.62 4.41 -8.10
C HIS A 518 -39.97 5.06 -9.43
N LEU A 519 -38.99 5.58 -10.17
CA LEU A 519 -39.18 6.13 -11.51
C LEU A 519 -39.59 5.04 -12.49
N TRP A 520 -39.03 3.83 -12.38
CA TRP A 520 -39.42 2.67 -13.16
C TRP A 520 -40.84 2.21 -12.82
N VAL A 521 -41.20 2.13 -11.54
CA VAL A 521 -42.55 1.78 -11.09
C VAL A 521 -43.56 2.84 -11.53
N LEU A 522 -43.22 4.13 -11.47
CA LEU A 522 -44.06 5.21 -11.95
C LEU A 522 -44.21 5.16 -13.47
N PHE A 523 -43.13 4.88 -14.20
CA PHE A 523 -43.17 4.66 -15.65
C PHE A 523 -44.09 3.49 -15.99
N VAL A 524 -43.97 2.36 -15.27
CA VAL A 524 -44.86 1.21 -15.43
C VAL A 524 -46.29 1.60 -15.10
N LEU A 525 -46.57 2.30 -13.99
CA LEU A 525 -47.92 2.76 -13.63
C LEU A 525 -48.52 3.68 -14.69
N VAL A 526 -47.75 4.62 -15.25
CA VAL A 526 -48.21 5.53 -16.31
C VAL A 526 -48.41 4.80 -17.65
N THR A 527 -47.60 3.78 -17.95
CA THR A 527 -47.79 2.95 -19.15
C THR A 527 -48.84 1.86 -18.97
N SER A 528 -49.21 1.53 -17.73
CA SER A 528 -50.21 0.51 -17.40
C SER A 528 -51.50 1.07 -16.82
N THR A 529 -51.69 2.39 -16.75
CA THR A 529 -53.03 3.00 -16.71
C THR A 529 -53.62 2.96 -18.13
N PRO A 530 -54.54 2.03 -18.44
CA PRO A 530 -55.21 2.05 -19.72
C PRO A 530 -56.18 3.22 -19.71
N SER A 531 -56.09 4.06 -20.74
CA SER A 531 -57.09 5.05 -21.11
C SER A 531 -58.50 4.48 -20.92
N SER A 532 -59.23 5.01 -19.95
CA SER A 532 -60.69 4.91 -19.83
C SER A 532 -61.26 6.31 -19.77
#